data_AF-A0A927IS35-F1
#
_entry.id   AF-A0A927IS35-F1
#
_cell.length_a   1.000
_cell.length_b   1.000
_cell.length_c   1.000
_cell.angle_alpha   90.00
_cell.angle_beta   90.00
_cell.angle_gamma   90.00
#
_symmetry.space_group_name_H-M   'P 1'
#
loop_
_entity.id
_entity.type
_entity.pdbx_description
1 polymer ?
#
loop_
_entity_poly.entity_id
_entity_poly.type
_entity_poly.pdbx_seq_one_letter_code
_entity_poly.pdbx_strand_id
1 'polypeptide(L)'
;MSLPDRPEVLNQLYLRSGRLPELGSGTEAVVSEVFAQARGLSPGSRLAVVMNGRLRNVTVTGIALSPEYIYAMTPGDIMPSEGRFGILWVPEALLAATYDLQGAFNTVSLKLVPGTSASSVIAAVDRLLAPYGGQGAYGRDQQTSHVFLDAELTQLRGMAAVLPPIFLLVAAFLVNMTLTRLIALEREQIGLLKALGYSSWAIAWHYIEFVLLISILGIAIGYAFGIWAGNALTVLYARYYSFPVLVFSRAPVLYVIAAAVTMGASVIGAIRAVRQAAWLPPAVAMVPPAPPAYRRVFKGLNPIRIQLPQRWIIVTRHLLHWPWRSAGSVMGMSLATAILVGSLWSIGAMNFMVDYTFNRTERQDATVTFLASRPAAALYEVSRLPGVMAAEPFAKIGVEVSRGHLGRRIGLAAYGAASEQTRRSGFSVQGILCSGCPFSTAEVTGPS
;
A
#
# COMPACT_ATOMS: atom_id res chain seq x y z
N MET A 1 17.94 -10.83 -19.75
CA MET A 1 18.99 -10.70 -18.74
C MET A 1 20.09 -11.69 -19.04
N SER A 2 21.34 -11.27 -18.90
CA SER A 2 22.51 -12.14 -19.05
C SER A 2 22.75 -12.91 -17.75
N LEU A 3 22.97 -14.21 -17.87
CA LEU A 3 23.53 -15.05 -16.81
C LEU A 3 25.05 -15.09 -17.02
N PRO A 4 25.84 -14.57 -16.08
CA PRO A 4 27.29 -14.62 -16.19
C PRO A 4 27.78 -16.06 -16.10
N ASP A 5 28.90 -16.34 -16.76
CA ASP A 5 29.53 -17.67 -16.74
C ASP A 5 30.12 -18.02 -15.36
N ARG A 6 30.19 -17.03 -14.45
CA ARG A 6 30.65 -17.17 -13.08
C ARG A 6 29.45 -17.25 -12.12
N PRO A 7 29.58 -17.99 -11.00
CA PRO A 7 28.50 -18.06 -10.02
C PRO A 7 28.14 -16.67 -9.50
N GLU A 8 26.88 -16.29 -9.67
CA GLU A 8 26.36 -15.02 -9.15
C GLU A 8 26.37 -15.01 -7.63
N VAL A 9 26.89 -13.94 -7.04
CA VAL A 9 26.86 -13.72 -5.58
C VAL A 9 25.68 -12.82 -5.19
N LEU A 10 25.17 -12.02 -6.12
CA LEU A 10 24.04 -11.10 -5.94
C LEU A 10 22.90 -11.48 -6.87
N ASN A 11 21.66 -11.22 -6.43
CA ASN A 11 20.44 -11.39 -7.22
C ASN A 11 20.25 -12.81 -7.80
N GLN A 12 20.79 -13.81 -7.10
CA GLN A 12 20.72 -15.21 -7.46
C GLN A 12 19.30 -15.64 -7.83
N LEU A 13 19.19 -16.33 -8.96
CA LEU A 13 17.94 -16.92 -9.39
C LEU A 13 17.54 -18.08 -8.49
N TYR A 14 16.31 -18.03 -8.00
CA TYR A 14 15.68 -19.16 -7.35
C TYR A 14 15.03 -20.05 -8.42
N LEU A 15 15.66 -21.16 -8.74
CA LEU A 15 15.10 -22.17 -9.66
C LEU A 15 13.91 -22.87 -9.00
N ARG A 16 12.74 -22.77 -9.64
CA ARG A 16 11.55 -23.49 -9.23
C ARG A 16 11.40 -24.83 -9.95
N SER A 17 11.84 -24.91 -11.21
CA SER A 17 11.89 -26.16 -11.96
C SER A 17 12.93 -26.12 -13.07
N GLY A 18 13.40 -27.30 -13.49
CA GLY A 18 14.40 -27.45 -14.55
C GLY A 18 15.82 -27.16 -14.10
N ARG A 19 16.65 -26.67 -15.02
CA ARG A 19 18.07 -26.35 -14.78
C ARG A 19 18.44 -24.98 -15.32
N LEU A 20 19.57 -24.44 -14.86
CA LEU A 20 20.20 -23.29 -15.51
C LEU A 20 20.65 -23.67 -16.93
N PRO A 21 20.77 -22.70 -17.85
CA PRO A 21 21.33 -22.94 -19.18
C PRO A 21 22.78 -23.46 -19.06
N GLU A 22 23.15 -24.39 -19.92
CA GLU A 22 24.52 -24.88 -20.00
C GLU A 22 25.45 -23.78 -20.53
N LEU A 23 26.65 -23.70 -19.96
CA LEU A 23 27.70 -22.77 -20.39
C LEU A 23 28.06 -23.07 -21.85
N GLY A 24 28.00 -22.04 -22.70
CA GLY A 24 28.24 -22.16 -24.14
C GLY A 24 27.03 -22.61 -24.97
N SER A 25 25.87 -22.91 -24.34
CA SER A 25 24.65 -23.20 -25.08
C SER A 25 24.07 -21.93 -25.69
N GLY A 26 24.07 -21.85 -27.03
CA GLY A 26 23.59 -20.69 -27.77
C GLY A 26 22.07 -20.62 -27.97
N THR A 27 21.31 -21.55 -27.39
CA THR A 27 19.86 -21.68 -27.61
C THR A 27 19.08 -21.96 -26.34
N GLU A 28 19.68 -21.95 -25.15
CA GLU A 28 19.00 -22.22 -23.89
C GLU A 28 18.68 -20.94 -23.11
N ALA A 29 17.52 -20.95 -22.44
CA ALA A 29 17.07 -19.84 -21.60
C ALA A 29 16.28 -20.33 -20.38
N VAL A 30 16.39 -19.60 -19.28
CA VAL A 30 15.50 -19.71 -18.12
C VAL A 30 14.48 -18.58 -18.19
N VAL A 31 13.23 -18.89 -17.84
CA VAL A 31 12.10 -17.96 -17.97
C VAL A 31 11.53 -17.61 -16.60
N SER A 32 11.01 -16.39 -16.43
CA SER A 32 10.33 -16.00 -15.21
C SER A 32 9.06 -16.82 -14.98
N GLU A 33 8.83 -17.21 -13.72
CA GLU A 33 7.67 -18.04 -13.35
C GLU A 33 6.35 -17.46 -13.83
N VAL A 34 6.11 -16.17 -13.57
CA VAL A 34 4.86 -15.50 -13.93
C VAL A 34 4.59 -15.59 -15.43
N PHE A 35 5.61 -15.34 -16.25
CA PHE A 35 5.48 -15.41 -17.70
C PHE A 35 5.32 -16.85 -18.19
N ALA A 36 6.04 -17.80 -17.57
CA ALA A 36 5.92 -19.21 -17.90
C ALA A 36 4.51 -19.73 -17.60
N GLN A 37 3.93 -19.38 -16.45
CA GLN A 37 2.56 -19.76 -16.08
C GLN A 37 1.52 -19.14 -17.03
N ALA A 38 1.62 -17.84 -17.32
CA ALA A 38 0.69 -17.15 -18.20
C ALA A 38 0.71 -17.65 -19.65
N ARG A 39 1.87 -18.13 -20.13
CA ARG A 39 2.05 -18.67 -21.49
C ARG A 39 2.03 -20.20 -21.56
N GLY A 40 1.80 -20.89 -20.45
CA GLY A 40 1.80 -22.36 -20.38
C GLY A 40 3.14 -23.01 -20.74
N LEU A 41 4.26 -22.32 -20.47
CA LEU A 41 5.60 -22.80 -20.76
C LEU A 41 6.09 -23.76 -19.68
N SER A 42 6.73 -24.84 -20.12
CA SER A 42 7.40 -25.84 -19.27
C SER A 42 8.84 -26.05 -19.74
N PRO A 43 9.76 -26.55 -18.88
CA PRO A 43 11.08 -26.97 -19.32
C PRO A 43 11.00 -27.92 -20.52
N GLY A 44 11.74 -27.63 -21.60
CA GLY A 44 11.67 -28.29 -22.90
C GLY A 44 10.88 -27.50 -23.97
N SER A 45 10.09 -26.50 -23.57
CA SER A 45 9.32 -25.67 -24.51
C SER A 45 10.24 -24.83 -25.40
N ARG A 46 9.83 -24.60 -26.65
CA ARG A 46 10.54 -23.68 -27.56
C ARG A 46 9.82 -22.34 -27.62
N LEU A 47 10.57 -21.25 -27.50
CA LEU A 47 10.08 -19.89 -27.59
C LEU A 47 10.82 -19.16 -28.71
N ALA A 48 10.06 -18.55 -29.62
CA ALA A 48 10.63 -17.68 -30.63
C ALA A 48 10.81 -16.27 -30.05
N VAL A 49 12.06 -15.80 -30.00
CA VAL A 49 12.44 -14.48 -29.45
C VAL A 49 13.12 -13.68 -30.54
N VAL A 50 12.71 -12.42 -30.70
CA VAL A 50 13.41 -11.48 -31.58
C VAL A 50 14.52 -10.82 -30.79
N MET A 51 15.77 -11.12 -31.14
CA MET A 51 16.96 -10.50 -30.54
C MET A 51 17.72 -9.74 -31.63
N ASN A 52 17.96 -8.45 -31.40
CA ASN A 52 18.61 -7.54 -32.35
C ASN A 52 18.04 -7.64 -33.80
N GLY A 53 16.71 -7.66 -33.92
CA GLY A 53 16.00 -7.73 -35.21
C GLY A 53 15.97 -9.11 -35.88
N ARG A 54 16.58 -10.14 -35.28
CA ARG A 54 16.59 -11.51 -35.81
C ARG A 54 15.73 -12.43 -34.94
N LEU A 55 14.84 -13.18 -35.59
CA LEU A 55 14.08 -14.24 -34.92
C LEU A 55 15.01 -15.41 -34.58
N ARG A 56 15.04 -15.81 -33.32
CA ARG A 56 15.76 -17.00 -32.85
C ARG A 56 14.85 -17.85 -31.98
N ASN A 57 15.00 -19.16 -32.09
CA ASN A 57 14.32 -20.09 -31.22
C ASN A 57 15.20 -20.40 -30.01
N VAL A 58 14.70 -20.14 -28.82
CA VAL A 58 15.32 -20.53 -27.55
C VAL A 58 14.52 -21.65 -26.91
N THR A 59 15.21 -22.60 -26.30
CA THR A 59 14.63 -23.71 -25.55
C THR A 59 14.62 -23.32 -24.08
N VAL A 60 13.45 -23.40 -23.46
CA VAL A 60 13.26 -23.13 -22.04
C VAL A 60 13.84 -24.31 -21.26
N THR A 61 14.91 -24.11 -20.50
CA THR A 61 15.54 -25.17 -19.69
C THR A 61 15.11 -25.17 -18.23
N GLY A 62 14.62 -24.04 -17.75
CA GLY A 62 14.15 -23.89 -16.39
C GLY A 62 13.21 -22.70 -16.20
N ILE A 63 12.52 -22.72 -15.07
CA ILE A 63 11.65 -21.66 -14.60
C ILE A 63 12.22 -21.14 -13.28
N ALA A 64 12.41 -19.83 -13.18
CA ALA A 64 13.04 -19.21 -12.03
C ALA A 64 12.33 -17.93 -11.56
N LEU A 65 12.65 -17.55 -10.33
CA LEU A 65 12.26 -16.32 -9.68
C LEU A 65 13.51 -15.48 -9.41
N SER A 66 13.41 -14.16 -9.58
CA SER A 66 14.52 -13.23 -9.32
C SER A 66 14.14 -12.20 -8.27
N PRO A 67 15.03 -11.92 -7.30
CA PRO A 67 14.84 -10.84 -6.33
C PRO A 67 14.68 -9.45 -6.96
N GLU A 68 15.21 -9.24 -8.17
CA GLU A 68 15.08 -7.97 -8.89
C GLU A 68 13.67 -7.79 -9.50
N TYR A 69 12.98 -8.90 -9.78
CA TYR A 69 11.72 -8.93 -10.52
C TYR A 69 10.60 -9.56 -9.71
N ILE A 70 10.50 -9.21 -8.44
CA ILE A 70 9.38 -9.61 -7.58
C ILE A 70 8.07 -8.97 -8.09
N TYR A 71 8.16 -7.75 -8.63
CA TYR A 71 7.05 -7.01 -9.23
C TYR A 71 7.38 -6.67 -10.69
N ALA A 72 7.02 -7.55 -11.61
CA ALA A 72 7.38 -7.45 -13.02
C ALA A 72 6.39 -6.55 -13.78
N MET A 73 6.73 -5.27 -13.93
CA MET A 73 5.96 -4.32 -14.74
C MET A 73 6.60 -4.07 -16.09
N THR A 74 5.77 -3.95 -17.12
CA THR A 74 6.17 -3.39 -18.41
C THR A 74 6.50 -1.91 -18.24
N PRO A 75 7.50 -1.36 -18.94
CA PRO A 75 7.69 0.09 -19.00
C PRO A 75 6.41 0.80 -19.43
N GLY A 76 5.91 1.72 -18.58
CA GLY A 76 4.67 2.46 -18.82
C GLY A 76 3.40 1.82 -18.26
N ASP A 77 3.42 0.53 -17.92
CA ASP A 77 2.29 -0.10 -17.23
C ASP A 77 2.31 0.27 -15.73
N ILE A 78 1.12 0.48 -15.16
CA ILE A 78 0.93 0.75 -13.72
C ILE A 78 0.80 -0.56 -12.93
N MET A 79 0.55 -1.66 -13.64
CA MET A 79 0.33 -2.99 -13.07
C MET A 79 1.07 -4.06 -13.89
N PRO A 80 1.54 -5.14 -13.25
CA PRO A 80 2.11 -6.29 -13.94
C PRO A 80 1.15 -6.86 -14.98
N SER A 81 1.68 -7.21 -16.15
CA SER A 81 0.90 -7.89 -17.19
C SER A 81 1.54 -9.25 -17.52
N GLU A 82 1.07 -10.27 -16.79
CA GLU A 82 1.69 -11.59 -16.66
C GLU A 82 1.91 -12.33 -18.00
N GLY A 83 1.17 -11.99 -19.06
CA GLY A 83 1.34 -12.57 -20.40
C GLY A 83 2.00 -11.69 -21.46
N ARG A 84 2.16 -10.38 -21.21
CA ARG A 84 2.74 -9.43 -22.19
C ARG A 84 4.20 -9.14 -21.92
N PHE A 85 4.58 -9.16 -20.64
CA PHE A 85 5.95 -8.89 -20.20
C PHE A 85 6.54 -10.15 -19.55
N GLY A 86 7.70 -10.57 -20.05
CA GLY A 86 8.42 -11.72 -19.54
C GLY A 86 9.90 -11.43 -19.41
N ILE A 87 10.52 -11.96 -18.37
CA ILE A 87 11.97 -11.89 -18.19
C ILE A 87 12.57 -13.23 -18.61
N LEU A 88 13.56 -13.17 -19.48
CA LEU A 88 14.37 -14.32 -19.87
C LEU A 88 15.80 -14.12 -19.37
N TRP A 89 16.36 -15.17 -18.77
CA TRP A 89 17.76 -15.27 -18.41
C TRP A 89 18.47 -16.21 -19.37
N VAL A 90 19.50 -15.71 -20.01
CA VAL A 90 20.20 -16.33 -21.13
C VAL A 90 21.70 -16.22 -20.88
N PRO A 91 22.54 -17.18 -21.29
CA PRO A 91 24.00 -17.06 -21.14
C PRO A 91 24.54 -15.72 -21.65
N GLU A 92 25.42 -15.09 -20.87
CA GLU A 92 26.04 -13.80 -21.20
C GLU A 92 26.70 -13.83 -22.58
N ALA A 93 27.44 -14.90 -22.89
CA ALA A 93 28.08 -15.09 -24.18
C ALA A 93 27.10 -15.00 -25.38
N LEU A 94 25.86 -15.50 -25.22
CA LEU A 94 24.85 -15.43 -26.28
C LEU A 94 24.36 -14.00 -26.50
N LEU A 95 24.09 -13.25 -25.41
CA LEU A 95 23.64 -11.87 -25.52
C LEU A 95 24.76 -10.94 -25.98
N ALA A 96 25.97 -11.10 -25.46
CA ALA A 96 27.15 -10.34 -25.86
C ALA A 96 27.42 -10.49 -27.36
N ALA A 97 27.36 -11.72 -27.91
CA ALA A 97 27.53 -11.95 -29.34
C ALA A 97 26.36 -11.43 -30.19
N THR A 98 25.13 -11.42 -29.66
CA THR A 98 23.95 -10.99 -30.43
C THR A 98 23.82 -9.47 -30.52
N TYR A 99 24.25 -8.75 -29.48
CA TYR A 99 24.19 -7.30 -29.39
C TYR A 99 25.53 -6.60 -29.67
N ASP A 100 26.56 -7.35 -30.05
CA ASP A 100 27.93 -6.85 -30.26
C ASP A 100 28.51 -6.13 -29.03
N LEU A 101 28.25 -6.71 -27.86
CA LEU A 101 28.64 -6.19 -26.54
C LEU A 101 29.74 -7.04 -25.89
N GLN A 102 30.66 -7.61 -26.69
CA GLN A 102 31.76 -8.40 -26.16
C GLN A 102 32.66 -7.54 -25.25
N GLY A 103 32.74 -7.91 -23.97
CA GLY A 103 33.48 -7.13 -22.97
C GLY A 103 32.76 -5.88 -22.47
N ALA A 104 31.50 -5.66 -22.87
CA ALA A 104 30.67 -4.55 -22.40
C ALA A 104 29.50 -5.07 -21.55
N PHE A 105 28.93 -4.19 -20.72
CA PHE A 105 27.78 -4.51 -19.87
C PHE A 105 26.78 -3.36 -19.87
N ASN A 106 25.51 -3.68 -19.59
CA ASN A 106 24.43 -2.69 -19.49
C ASN A 106 24.06 -2.36 -18.04
N THR A 107 24.39 -3.24 -17.10
CA THR A 107 23.98 -3.09 -15.69
C THR A 107 25.04 -3.72 -14.79
N VAL A 108 25.34 -3.06 -13.68
CA VAL A 108 26.25 -3.55 -12.63
C VAL A 108 25.56 -3.44 -11.30
N SER A 109 25.56 -4.55 -10.56
CA SER A 109 25.01 -4.64 -9.21
C SER A 109 26.15 -4.75 -8.20
N LEU A 110 26.14 -3.89 -7.19
CA LEU A 110 27.18 -3.81 -6.16
C LEU A 110 26.58 -4.06 -4.78
N LYS A 111 27.33 -4.78 -3.92
CA LYS A 111 27.01 -4.92 -2.50
C LYS A 111 27.97 -4.11 -1.66
N LEU A 112 27.43 -3.28 -0.79
CA LEU A 112 28.22 -2.43 0.11
C LEU A 112 28.63 -3.22 1.35
N VAL A 113 29.84 -2.97 1.82
CA VAL A 113 30.32 -3.44 3.13
C VAL A 113 29.55 -2.70 4.23
N PRO A 114 29.17 -3.35 5.35
CA PRO A 114 28.48 -2.69 6.44
C PRO A 114 29.19 -1.41 6.90
N GLY A 115 28.42 -0.34 7.15
CA GLY A 115 28.93 0.96 7.58
C GLY A 115 29.48 1.86 6.45
N THR A 116 29.50 1.39 5.21
CA THR A 116 29.94 2.21 4.06
C THR A 116 28.82 3.15 3.59
N SER A 117 29.17 4.40 3.32
CA SER A 117 28.26 5.40 2.77
C SER A 117 27.86 5.08 1.33
N ALA A 118 26.58 4.79 1.09
CA ALA A 118 26.06 4.52 -0.25
C ALA A 118 26.26 5.70 -1.21
N SER A 119 26.05 6.93 -0.74
CA SER A 119 26.21 8.14 -1.55
C SER A 119 27.66 8.34 -2.02
N SER A 120 28.64 8.03 -1.17
CA SER A 120 30.06 8.13 -1.53
C SER A 120 30.46 7.13 -2.61
N VAL A 121 29.91 5.91 -2.54
CA VAL A 121 30.16 4.85 -3.52
C VAL A 121 29.46 5.17 -4.84
N ILE A 122 28.20 5.62 -4.79
CA ILE A 122 27.47 6.07 -5.99
C ILE A 122 28.27 7.16 -6.71
N ALA A 123 28.71 8.21 -6.00
CA ALA A 123 29.51 9.28 -6.62
C ALA A 123 30.84 8.78 -7.20
N ALA A 124 31.49 7.78 -6.57
CA ALA A 124 32.71 7.20 -7.08
C ALA A 124 32.47 6.35 -8.36
N VAL A 125 31.42 5.54 -8.35
CA VAL A 125 31.01 4.73 -9.50
C VAL A 125 30.58 5.61 -10.67
N ASP A 126 29.82 6.67 -10.40
CA ASP A 126 29.37 7.61 -11.43
C ASP A 126 30.54 8.32 -12.09
N ARG A 127 31.54 8.76 -11.32
CA ARG A 127 32.77 9.34 -11.88
C ARG A 127 33.54 8.34 -12.74
N LEU A 128 33.58 7.06 -12.34
CA LEU A 128 34.29 6.02 -13.07
C LEU A 128 33.57 5.64 -14.38
N LEU A 129 32.23 5.63 -14.37
CA LEU A 129 31.41 5.24 -15.52
C LEU A 129 31.00 6.43 -16.42
N ALA A 130 31.24 7.68 -16.00
CA ALA A 130 30.93 8.87 -16.79
C ALA A 130 31.52 8.84 -18.22
N PRO A 131 32.79 8.45 -18.45
CA PRO A 131 33.36 8.37 -19.80
C PRO A 131 32.67 7.32 -20.70
N TYR A 132 31.98 6.36 -20.09
CA TYR A 132 31.32 5.24 -20.77
C TYR A 132 29.81 5.45 -20.90
N GLY A 133 29.28 6.62 -20.53
CA GLY A 133 27.85 6.93 -20.65
C GLY A 133 26.97 6.31 -19.56
N GLY A 134 27.51 6.08 -18.36
CA GLY A 134 26.73 5.59 -17.22
C GLY A 134 25.54 6.51 -16.87
N GLN A 135 24.36 5.93 -16.68
CA GLN A 135 23.11 6.67 -16.40
C GLN A 135 22.94 7.07 -14.91
N GLY A 136 23.99 6.93 -14.10
CA GLY A 136 23.99 7.19 -12.67
C GLY A 136 23.56 5.98 -11.83
N ALA A 137 24.40 5.57 -10.88
CA ALA A 137 24.11 4.53 -9.92
C ALA A 137 23.04 4.97 -8.92
N TYR A 138 22.27 4.02 -8.41
CA TYR A 138 21.18 4.26 -7.45
C TYR A 138 21.16 3.17 -6.37
N GLY A 139 20.58 3.50 -5.22
CA GLY A 139 20.46 2.57 -4.10
C GLY A 139 19.28 1.60 -4.27
N ARG A 140 19.24 0.57 -3.42
CA ARG A 140 18.15 -0.42 -3.40
C ARG A 140 16.78 0.23 -3.15
N ASP A 141 16.77 1.33 -2.41
CA ASP A 141 15.60 2.16 -2.13
C ASP A 141 14.95 2.77 -3.38
N GLN A 142 15.64 2.81 -4.52
CA GLN A 142 15.11 3.28 -5.81
C GLN A 142 14.87 2.14 -6.80
N GLN A 143 15.21 0.90 -6.44
CA GLN A 143 14.96 -0.26 -7.29
C GLN A 143 13.44 -0.51 -7.36
N THR A 144 12.90 -0.65 -8.57
CA THR A 144 11.44 -0.68 -8.81
C THR A 144 10.72 -1.70 -7.93
N SER A 145 11.10 -2.97 -7.98
CA SER A 145 10.46 -4.01 -7.17
C SER A 145 10.52 -3.71 -5.67
N HIS A 146 11.62 -3.15 -5.17
CA HIS A 146 11.80 -2.76 -3.77
C HIS A 146 10.93 -1.56 -3.40
N VAL A 147 10.84 -0.52 -4.23
CA VAL A 147 10.00 0.66 -3.99
C VAL A 147 8.53 0.26 -3.86
N PHE A 148 8.03 -0.53 -4.82
CA PHE A 148 6.64 -0.98 -4.81
C PHE A 148 6.35 -1.88 -3.61
N LEU A 149 7.23 -2.84 -3.33
CA LEU A 149 7.08 -3.72 -2.17
C LEU A 149 7.14 -2.95 -0.85
N ASP A 150 8.09 -2.02 -0.69
CA ASP A 150 8.24 -1.24 0.54
C ASP A 150 7.08 -0.25 0.74
N ALA A 151 6.58 0.35 -0.33
CA ALA A 151 5.38 1.19 -0.30
C ALA A 151 4.15 0.37 0.14
N GLU A 152 3.97 -0.83 -0.41
CA GLU A 152 2.90 -1.74 -0.03
C GLU A 152 3.00 -2.19 1.43
N LEU A 153 4.20 -2.58 1.88
CA LEU A 153 4.44 -2.95 3.28
C LEU A 153 4.22 -1.77 4.23
N THR A 154 4.58 -0.56 3.82
CA THR A 154 4.36 0.66 4.60
C THR A 154 2.87 0.98 4.70
N GLN A 155 2.12 0.83 3.61
CA GLN A 155 0.66 0.96 3.60
C GLN A 155 0.01 -0.05 4.55
N LEU A 156 0.40 -1.33 4.45
CA LEU A 156 -0.12 -2.39 5.33
C LEU A 156 0.20 -2.13 6.81
N ARG A 157 1.41 -1.67 7.13
CA ARG A 157 1.78 -1.23 8.50
C ARG A 157 0.91 -0.09 8.98
N GLY A 158 0.66 0.91 8.12
CA GLY A 158 -0.23 2.03 8.43
C GLY A 158 -1.65 1.56 8.73
N MET A 159 -2.22 0.69 7.89
CA MET A 159 -3.55 0.12 8.12
C MET A 159 -3.61 -0.69 9.42
N ALA A 160 -2.60 -1.53 9.68
CA ALA A 160 -2.50 -2.33 10.89
C ALA A 160 -2.33 -1.48 12.17
N ALA A 161 -1.74 -0.29 12.07
CA ALA A 161 -1.57 0.62 13.21
C ALA A 161 -2.84 1.44 13.50
N VAL A 162 -3.59 1.86 12.46
CA VAL A 162 -4.69 2.81 12.61
C VAL A 162 -6.05 2.13 12.83
N LEU A 163 -6.34 1.04 12.10
CA LEU A 163 -7.68 0.42 12.15
C LEU A 163 -7.98 -0.29 13.48
N PRO A 164 -7.10 -1.14 14.05
CA PRO A 164 -7.43 -1.88 15.28
C PRO A 164 -7.79 -0.99 16.48
N PRO A 165 -7.06 0.11 16.78
CA PRO A 165 -7.46 1.03 17.86
C PRO A 165 -8.86 1.61 17.66
N ILE A 166 -9.26 1.93 16.43
CA ILE A 166 -10.61 2.41 16.13
C ILE A 166 -11.65 1.36 16.51
N PHE A 167 -11.46 0.11 16.10
CA PHE A 167 -12.39 -0.98 16.47
C PHE A 167 -12.44 -1.23 17.97
N LEU A 168 -11.30 -1.17 18.66
CA LEU A 168 -11.24 -1.32 20.12
C LEU A 168 -11.99 -0.20 20.85
N LEU A 169 -11.86 1.05 20.38
CA LEU A 169 -12.59 2.19 20.91
C LEU A 169 -14.10 2.05 20.69
N VAL A 170 -14.52 1.65 19.49
CA VAL A 170 -15.93 1.37 19.18
C VAL A 170 -16.46 0.24 20.06
N ALA A 171 -15.71 -0.86 20.20
CA ALA A 171 -16.10 -1.98 21.05
C ALA A 171 -16.24 -1.57 22.52
N ALA A 172 -15.24 -0.88 23.09
CA ALA A 172 -15.29 -0.37 24.45
C ALA A 172 -16.49 0.57 24.68
N PHE A 173 -16.77 1.44 23.71
CA PHE A 173 -17.92 2.33 23.77
C PHE A 173 -19.26 1.57 23.72
N LEU A 174 -19.39 0.61 22.79
CA LEU A 174 -20.59 -0.21 22.68
C LEU A 174 -20.82 -1.03 23.95
N VAL A 175 -19.78 -1.66 24.50
CA VAL A 175 -19.84 -2.37 25.79
C VAL A 175 -20.29 -1.43 26.91
N ASN A 176 -19.72 -0.23 27.01
CA ASN A 176 -20.15 0.75 28.01
C ASN A 176 -21.64 1.09 27.85
N MET A 177 -22.09 1.36 26.61
CA MET A 177 -23.47 1.77 26.31
C MET A 177 -24.46 0.64 26.61
N THR A 178 -24.17 -0.58 26.16
CA THR A 178 -25.04 -1.73 26.36
C THR A 178 -25.10 -2.11 27.84
N LEU A 179 -23.96 -2.14 28.53
CA LEU A 179 -23.90 -2.51 29.95
C LEU A 179 -24.56 -1.45 30.84
N THR A 180 -24.37 -0.16 30.56
CA THR A 180 -25.07 0.92 31.29
C THR A 180 -26.59 0.78 31.12
N ARG A 181 -27.06 0.41 29.91
CA ARG A 181 -28.47 0.19 29.66
C ARG A 181 -28.99 -1.06 30.39
N LEU A 182 -28.23 -2.15 30.39
CA LEU A 182 -28.57 -3.39 31.10
C LEU A 182 -28.72 -3.14 32.61
N ILE A 183 -27.72 -2.51 33.23
CA ILE A 183 -27.71 -2.14 34.65
C ILE A 183 -28.90 -1.23 35.00
N ALA A 184 -29.28 -0.32 34.10
CA ALA A 184 -30.43 0.55 34.32
C ALA A 184 -31.76 -0.22 34.31
N LEU A 185 -31.88 -1.25 33.47
CA LEU A 185 -33.07 -2.12 33.41
C LEU A 185 -33.14 -3.07 34.62
N GLU A 186 -31.98 -3.56 35.08
CA GLU A 186 -31.87 -4.51 36.20
C GLU A 186 -31.69 -3.81 37.56
N ARG A 187 -31.87 -2.48 37.60
CA ARG A 187 -31.59 -1.65 38.79
C ARG A 187 -32.33 -2.13 40.04
N GLU A 188 -33.60 -2.52 39.91
CA GLU A 188 -34.41 -3.01 41.04
C GLU A 188 -33.86 -4.33 41.59
N GLN A 189 -33.45 -5.24 40.69
CA GLN A 189 -32.87 -6.53 41.03
C GLN A 189 -31.51 -6.36 41.74
N ILE A 190 -30.68 -5.43 41.26
CA ILE A 190 -29.42 -5.05 41.93
C ILE A 190 -29.70 -4.54 43.35
N GLY A 191 -30.75 -3.74 43.54
CA GLY A 191 -31.19 -3.25 44.85
C GLY A 191 -31.59 -4.37 45.81
N LEU A 192 -32.37 -5.34 45.32
CA LEU A 192 -32.80 -6.52 46.08
C LEU A 192 -31.59 -7.37 46.51
N LEU A 193 -30.65 -7.65 45.60
CA LEU A 193 -29.45 -8.42 45.92
C LEU A 193 -28.60 -7.74 47.00
N LYS A 194 -28.40 -6.42 46.93
CA LYS A 194 -27.69 -5.69 47.99
C LYS A 194 -28.43 -5.69 49.32
N ALA A 195 -29.76 -5.60 49.30
CA ALA A 195 -30.58 -5.68 50.52
C ALA A 195 -30.50 -7.05 51.19
N LEU A 196 -30.33 -8.12 50.41
CA LEU A 196 -30.07 -9.48 50.89
C LEU A 196 -28.63 -9.70 51.38
N GLY A 197 -27.76 -8.69 51.33
CA GLY A 197 -26.40 -8.74 51.86
C GLY A 197 -25.30 -9.02 50.84
N TYR A 198 -25.59 -9.04 49.53
CA TYR A 198 -24.53 -9.16 48.52
C TYR A 198 -23.64 -7.92 48.48
N SER A 199 -22.33 -8.14 48.40
CA SER A 199 -21.36 -7.05 48.29
C SER A 199 -21.44 -6.37 46.92
N SER A 200 -21.20 -5.05 46.89
CA SER A 200 -21.11 -4.29 45.64
C SER A 200 -20.04 -4.83 44.68
N TRP A 201 -18.99 -5.46 45.22
CA TRP A 201 -17.95 -6.09 44.43
C TRP A 201 -18.42 -7.39 43.76
N ALA A 202 -19.20 -8.23 44.46
CA ALA A 202 -19.76 -9.44 43.87
C ALA A 202 -20.67 -9.11 42.66
N ILE A 203 -21.50 -8.07 42.79
CA ILE A 203 -22.35 -7.59 41.69
C ILE A 203 -21.49 -7.02 40.55
N ALA A 204 -20.45 -6.24 40.87
CA ALA A 204 -19.53 -5.70 39.87
C ALA A 204 -18.82 -6.80 39.07
N TRP A 205 -18.36 -7.83 39.77
CA TRP A 205 -17.66 -8.96 39.18
C TRP A 205 -18.55 -9.77 38.23
N HIS A 206 -19.82 -10.00 38.60
CA HIS A 206 -20.78 -10.68 37.73
C HIS A 206 -20.93 -10.01 36.35
N TYR A 207 -21.01 -8.67 36.31
CA TYR A 207 -21.07 -7.94 35.05
C TYR A 207 -19.74 -7.94 34.28
N ILE A 208 -18.60 -8.00 34.98
CA ILE A 208 -17.29 -8.16 34.34
C ILE A 208 -17.19 -9.56 33.71
N GLU A 209 -17.61 -10.62 34.40
CA GLU A 209 -17.63 -11.99 33.86
C GLU A 209 -18.47 -12.06 32.57
N PHE A 210 -19.63 -11.40 32.55
CA PHE A 210 -20.46 -11.30 31.35
C PHE A 210 -19.70 -10.67 30.16
N VAL A 211 -18.98 -9.56 30.39
CA VAL A 211 -18.16 -8.91 29.37
C VAL A 211 -17.01 -9.80 28.93
N LEU A 212 -16.31 -10.44 29.88
CA LEU A 212 -15.19 -11.34 29.58
C LEU A 212 -15.65 -12.52 28.72
N LEU A 213 -16.81 -13.12 29.01
CA LEU A 213 -17.35 -14.22 28.23
C LEU A 213 -17.62 -13.81 26.78
N ILE A 214 -18.25 -12.65 26.58
CA ILE A 214 -18.49 -12.11 25.23
C ILE A 214 -17.16 -11.80 24.52
N SER A 215 -16.18 -11.23 25.23
CA SER A 215 -14.85 -10.96 24.69
C SER A 215 -14.13 -12.23 24.27
N ILE A 216 -14.17 -13.30 25.07
CA ILE A 216 -13.55 -14.59 24.74
C ILE A 216 -14.17 -15.17 23.46
N LEU A 217 -15.51 -15.15 23.37
CA LEU A 217 -16.20 -15.62 22.16
C LEU A 217 -15.83 -14.77 20.93
N GLY A 218 -15.79 -13.44 21.09
CA GLY A 218 -15.38 -12.53 20.04
C GLY A 218 -13.93 -12.74 19.59
N ILE A 219 -13.01 -13.00 20.53
CA ILE A 219 -11.61 -13.32 20.24
C ILE A 219 -11.52 -14.65 19.46
N ALA A 220 -12.25 -15.68 19.88
CA ALA A 220 -12.25 -16.97 19.20
C ALA A 220 -12.72 -16.85 17.74
N ILE A 221 -13.83 -16.13 17.52
CA ILE A 221 -14.35 -15.87 16.17
C ILE A 221 -13.36 -15.00 15.37
N GLY A 222 -12.82 -13.95 16.00
CA GLY A 222 -11.85 -13.05 15.38
C GLY A 222 -10.56 -13.76 14.96
N TYR A 223 -10.08 -14.72 15.74
CA TYR A 223 -8.92 -15.53 15.38
C TYR A 223 -9.22 -16.48 14.22
N ALA A 224 -10.36 -17.17 14.25
CA ALA A 224 -10.75 -18.07 13.15
C ALA A 224 -10.87 -17.28 11.84
N PHE A 225 -11.57 -16.15 11.87
CA PHE A 225 -11.72 -15.28 10.70
C PHE A 225 -10.38 -14.65 10.28
N GLY A 226 -9.57 -14.17 11.24
CA GLY A 226 -8.28 -13.57 10.96
C GLY A 226 -7.28 -14.55 10.33
N ILE A 227 -7.28 -15.81 10.77
CA ILE A 227 -6.48 -16.86 10.13
C ILE A 227 -6.99 -17.11 8.71
N TRP A 228 -8.29 -17.28 8.52
CA TRP A 228 -8.87 -17.50 7.19
C TRP A 228 -8.55 -16.35 6.23
N ALA A 229 -8.82 -15.10 6.64
CA ALA A 229 -8.56 -13.90 5.86
C ALA A 229 -7.06 -13.68 5.61
N GLY A 230 -6.21 -13.94 6.60
CA GLY A 230 -4.75 -13.83 6.46
C GLY A 230 -4.17 -14.81 5.44
N ASN A 231 -4.66 -16.05 5.41
CA ASN A 231 -4.28 -17.02 4.37
C ASN A 231 -4.80 -16.58 2.99
N ALA A 232 -6.06 -16.14 2.89
CA ALA A 232 -6.63 -15.66 1.63
C ALA A 232 -5.85 -14.46 1.07
N LEU A 233 -5.47 -13.51 1.93
CA LEU A 233 -4.64 -12.37 1.58
C LEU A 233 -3.25 -12.83 1.13
N THR A 234 -2.63 -13.77 1.84
CA THR A 234 -1.32 -14.32 1.45
C THR A 234 -1.36 -14.94 0.05
N VAL A 235 -2.42 -15.70 -0.27
CA VAL A 235 -2.62 -16.28 -1.60
C VAL A 235 -2.82 -15.20 -2.66
N LEU A 236 -3.54 -14.13 -2.35
CA LEU A 236 -3.71 -12.99 -3.25
C LEU A 236 -2.36 -12.33 -3.55
N TYR A 237 -1.55 -12.04 -2.52
CA TYR A 237 -0.22 -11.43 -2.70
C TYR A 237 0.74 -12.35 -3.44
N ALA A 238 0.67 -13.66 -3.24
CA ALA A 238 1.49 -14.63 -3.97
C ALA A 238 1.21 -14.66 -5.48
N ARG A 239 0.06 -14.14 -5.94
CA ARG A 239 -0.23 -13.98 -7.37
C ARG A 239 0.45 -12.74 -7.94
N TYR A 240 0.36 -11.61 -7.22
CA TYR A 240 0.92 -10.33 -7.70
C TYR A 240 2.42 -10.17 -7.46
N TYR A 241 2.94 -10.76 -6.38
CA TYR A 241 4.34 -10.68 -5.99
C TYR A 241 4.99 -12.05 -6.07
N SER A 242 6.05 -12.12 -6.89
CA SER A 242 6.76 -13.35 -7.22
C SER A 242 7.78 -13.71 -6.15
N PHE A 243 7.31 -14.25 -5.02
CA PHE A 243 8.18 -14.70 -3.93
C PHE A 243 8.52 -16.20 -4.05
N PRO A 244 9.79 -16.61 -3.80
CA PRO A 244 10.18 -18.02 -3.72
C PRO A 244 9.38 -18.81 -2.69
N VAL A 245 9.17 -18.21 -1.52
CA VAL A 245 8.41 -18.77 -0.41
C VAL A 245 7.69 -17.61 0.27
N LEU A 246 6.35 -17.62 0.21
CA LEU A 246 5.50 -16.71 0.97
C LEU A 246 4.57 -17.54 1.85
N VAL A 247 4.82 -17.53 3.16
CA VAL A 247 4.06 -18.31 4.14
C VAL A 247 3.43 -17.36 5.14
N PHE A 248 2.15 -17.60 5.44
CA PHE A 248 1.46 -16.90 6.51
C PHE A 248 2.03 -17.32 7.87
N SER A 249 2.86 -16.45 8.48
CA SER A 249 3.46 -16.71 9.78
C SER A 249 2.47 -16.41 10.91
N ARG A 250 2.16 -17.44 11.70
CA ARG A 250 1.30 -17.35 12.89
C ARG A 250 2.16 -17.13 14.12
N ALA A 251 2.56 -15.88 14.38
CA ALA A 251 3.34 -15.55 15.58
C ALA A 251 2.44 -15.63 16.83
N PRO A 252 2.60 -16.61 17.75
CA PRO A 252 1.70 -16.79 18.89
C PRO A 252 1.64 -15.56 19.80
N VAL A 253 2.76 -14.83 19.90
CA VAL A 253 2.88 -13.58 20.65
C VAL A 253 1.87 -12.53 20.18
N LEU A 254 1.64 -12.41 18.86
CA LEU A 254 0.68 -11.45 18.31
C LEU A 254 -0.76 -11.79 18.69
N TYR A 255 -1.10 -13.09 18.71
CA TYR A 255 -2.40 -13.53 19.18
C TYR A 255 -2.58 -13.16 20.66
N VAL A 256 -1.63 -13.52 21.53
CA VAL A 256 -1.70 -13.19 22.96
C VAL A 256 -1.85 -11.68 23.20
N ILE A 257 -1.07 -10.85 22.50
CA ILE A 257 -1.19 -9.38 22.58
C ILE A 257 -2.58 -8.94 22.12
N ALA A 258 -3.08 -9.43 20.99
CA ALA A 258 -4.40 -9.08 20.48
C ALA A 258 -5.53 -9.47 21.44
N ALA A 259 -5.46 -10.65 22.07
CA ALA A 259 -6.41 -11.06 23.10
C ALA A 259 -6.34 -10.15 24.32
N ALA A 260 -5.14 -9.92 24.86
CA ALA A 260 -4.95 -9.08 26.03
C ALA A 260 -5.45 -7.65 25.81
N VAL A 261 -5.15 -7.05 24.66
CA VAL A 261 -5.60 -5.70 24.31
C VAL A 261 -7.11 -5.65 24.09
N THR A 262 -7.69 -6.66 23.41
CA THR A 262 -9.15 -6.72 23.21
C THR A 262 -9.91 -6.89 24.52
N MET A 263 -9.41 -7.77 25.40
CA MET A 263 -10.02 -8.01 26.70
C MET A 263 -9.85 -6.79 27.60
N GLY A 264 -8.67 -6.16 27.59
CA GLY A 264 -8.40 -4.91 28.29
C GLY A 264 -9.33 -3.78 27.83
N ALA A 265 -9.48 -3.57 26.51
CA ALA A 265 -10.41 -2.57 25.97
C ALA A 265 -11.87 -2.84 26.37
N SER A 266 -12.31 -4.09 26.33
CA SER A 266 -13.67 -4.49 26.72
C SER A 266 -13.93 -4.20 28.20
N VAL A 267 -12.99 -4.57 29.07
CA VAL A 267 -13.06 -4.28 30.51
C VAL A 267 -13.02 -2.78 30.77
N ILE A 268 -12.13 -2.03 30.11
CA ILE A 268 -12.05 -0.56 30.23
C ILE A 268 -13.39 0.08 29.85
N GLY A 269 -14.03 -0.40 28.78
CA GLY A 269 -15.38 0.00 28.40
C GLY A 269 -16.41 -0.26 29.50
N ALA A 270 -16.31 -1.42 30.17
CA ALA A 270 -17.23 -1.80 31.25
C ALA A 270 -17.02 -1.03 32.57
N ILE A 271 -15.80 -0.53 32.87
CA ILE A 271 -15.46 0.07 34.19
C ILE A 271 -16.46 1.13 34.64
N ARG A 272 -16.85 2.05 33.75
CA ARG A 272 -17.76 3.15 34.12
C ARG A 272 -19.16 2.62 34.46
N ALA A 273 -19.69 1.73 33.64
CA ALA A 273 -20.99 1.10 33.87
C ALA A 273 -20.99 0.26 35.16
N VAL A 274 -19.95 -0.55 35.37
CA VAL A 274 -19.80 -1.39 36.56
C VAL A 274 -19.65 -0.55 37.84
N ARG A 275 -18.89 0.55 37.81
CA ARG A 275 -18.83 1.50 38.93
C ARG A 275 -20.20 2.06 39.28
N GLN A 276 -21.03 2.35 38.27
CA GLN A 276 -22.39 2.83 38.49
C GLN A 276 -23.25 1.77 39.20
N ALA A 277 -23.22 0.50 38.79
CA ALA A 277 -23.92 -0.59 39.49
C ALA A 277 -23.41 -0.78 40.93
N ALA A 278 -22.09 -0.80 41.11
CA ALA A 278 -21.46 -1.05 42.40
C ALA A 278 -21.78 0.05 43.42
N TRP A 279 -21.87 1.31 43.00
CA TRP A 279 -22.01 2.45 43.91
C TRP A 279 -23.45 2.94 44.07
N LEU A 280 -24.45 2.22 43.52
CA LEU A 280 -25.87 2.51 43.77
C LEU A 280 -26.30 2.07 45.19
N PRO A 281 -26.78 2.97 46.05
CA PRO A 281 -27.37 2.60 47.34
C PRO A 281 -28.68 1.82 47.15
N PRO A 282 -28.96 0.77 47.96
CA PRO A 282 -30.13 -0.10 47.79
C PRO A 282 -31.47 0.66 47.85
N ALA A 283 -31.58 1.59 48.80
CA ALA A 283 -32.77 2.42 48.98
C ALA A 283 -33.04 3.34 47.79
N VAL A 284 -31.99 3.79 47.10
CA VAL A 284 -32.13 4.60 45.88
C VAL A 284 -32.49 3.70 44.71
N ALA A 285 -31.94 2.48 44.64
CA ALA A 285 -32.19 1.54 43.55
C ALA A 285 -33.68 1.15 43.40
N MET A 286 -34.40 1.05 44.53
CA MET A 286 -35.81 0.65 44.60
C MET A 286 -36.84 1.78 44.39
N VAL A 287 -36.39 3.03 44.25
CA VAL A 287 -37.25 4.19 44.01
C VAL A 287 -37.18 4.57 42.53
N PRO A 288 -38.33 4.93 41.89
CA PRO A 288 -38.33 5.40 40.51
C PRO A 288 -37.31 6.52 40.30
N PRO A 289 -36.60 6.53 39.15
CA PRO A 289 -35.55 7.50 38.89
C PRO A 289 -36.10 8.93 39.00
N ALA A 290 -35.44 9.75 39.83
CA ALA A 290 -35.81 11.15 39.98
C ALA A 290 -35.81 11.86 38.61
N PRO A 291 -36.80 12.73 38.31
CA PRO A 291 -36.85 13.44 37.05
C PRO A 291 -35.57 14.28 36.87
N PRO A 292 -35.00 14.35 35.66
CA PRO A 292 -33.73 15.02 35.41
C PRO A 292 -33.83 16.51 35.77
N ALA A 293 -33.03 16.93 36.75
CA ALA A 293 -32.97 18.33 37.17
C ALA A 293 -32.16 19.17 36.15
N TYR A 294 -32.85 19.99 35.38
CA TYR A 294 -32.23 20.93 34.43
C TYR A 294 -31.76 22.20 35.16
N ARG A 295 -30.47 22.30 35.49
CA ARG A 295 -29.85 23.57 35.94
C ARG A 295 -29.48 24.44 34.73
N ARG A 296 -29.48 25.78 34.91
CA ARG A 296 -28.99 26.73 33.89
C ARG A 296 -27.50 26.47 33.65
N VAL A 297 -27.16 26.00 32.45
CA VAL A 297 -25.81 25.61 32.03
C VAL A 297 -24.87 26.84 31.88
N PHE A 298 -25.42 28.00 31.54
CA PHE A 298 -24.66 29.24 31.38
C PHE A 298 -24.88 30.17 32.58
N LYS A 299 -23.99 30.13 33.58
CA LYS A 299 -23.84 31.22 34.56
C LYS A 299 -22.82 32.20 34.02
N GLY A 300 -23.25 33.40 33.63
CA GLY A 300 -22.34 34.56 33.43
C GLY A 300 -21.87 34.88 32.01
N LEU A 301 -22.27 34.14 30.97
CA LEU A 301 -22.04 34.57 29.59
C LEU A 301 -23.25 35.39 29.11
N ASN A 302 -22.98 36.63 28.68
CA ASN A 302 -23.94 37.54 28.08
C ASN A 302 -24.71 36.78 26.97
N PRO A 303 -26.05 36.67 27.01
CA PRO A 303 -26.76 35.88 26.04
C PRO A 303 -26.68 36.64 24.72
N ILE A 304 -25.80 36.21 23.82
CA ILE A 304 -26.04 36.43 22.40
C ILE A 304 -27.47 35.90 22.20
N ARG A 305 -28.44 36.80 22.02
CA ARG A 305 -29.86 36.48 21.82
C ARG A 305 -30.03 35.86 20.44
N ILE A 306 -29.45 34.69 20.25
CA ILE A 306 -29.76 33.86 19.10
C ILE A 306 -31.19 33.39 19.35
N GLN A 307 -32.14 33.90 18.57
CA GLN A 307 -33.53 33.46 18.57
C GLN A 307 -33.60 32.05 17.99
N LEU A 308 -33.09 31.06 18.71
CA LEU A 308 -33.20 29.67 18.33
C LEU A 308 -34.66 29.23 18.54
N PRO A 309 -35.28 28.56 17.56
CA PRO A 309 -36.60 27.96 17.74
C PRO A 309 -36.60 27.02 18.96
N GLN A 310 -37.72 26.95 19.68
CA GLN A 310 -37.87 26.17 20.93
C GLN A 310 -37.35 24.72 20.81
N ARG A 311 -37.49 24.10 19.62
CA ARG A 311 -36.97 22.75 19.33
C ARG A 311 -35.46 22.64 19.45
N TRP A 312 -34.70 23.60 18.92
CA TRP A 312 -33.23 23.62 18.98
C TRP A 312 -32.72 23.86 20.40
N ILE A 313 -33.44 24.66 21.19
CA ILE A 313 -33.10 24.90 22.61
C ILE A 313 -33.21 23.60 23.42
N ILE A 314 -34.25 22.80 23.18
CA ILE A 314 -34.44 21.51 23.87
C ILE A 314 -33.30 20.55 23.50
N VAL A 315 -32.98 20.41 22.21
CA VAL A 315 -31.92 19.49 21.73
C VAL A 315 -30.55 19.90 22.25
N THR A 316 -30.17 21.18 22.12
CA THR A 316 -28.86 21.67 22.57
C THR A 316 -28.70 21.54 24.08
N ARG A 317 -29.73 21.88 24.87
CA ARG A 317 -29.70 21.70 26.33
C ARG A 317 -29.55 20.22 26.72
N HIS A 318 -30.20 19.32 26.00
CA HIS A 318 -30.06 17.88 26.24
C HIS A 318 -28.63 17.40 25.92
N LEU A 319 -28.05 17.86 24.81
CA LEU A 319 -26.69 17.49 24.42
C LEU A 319 -25.64 17.97 25.44
N LEU A 320 -25.76 19.21 25.94
CA LEU A 320 -24.84 19.79 26.93
C LEU A 320 -24.97 19.18 28.33
N HIS A 321 -26.15 18.67 28.71
CA HIS A 321 -26.37 18.09 30.04
C HIS A 321 -25.76 16.69 30.18
N TRP A 322 -25.71 15.92 29.08
CA TRP A 322 -25.14 14.58 29.05
C TRP A 322 -23.89 14.51 28.15
N PRO A 323 -22.82 15.30 28.44
CA PRO A 323 -21.71 15.51 27.51
C PRO A 323 -21.01 14.20 27.14
N TRP A 324 -20.90 13.25 28.08
CA TRP A 324 -20.27 11.96 27.82
C TRP A 324 -21.08 11.05 26.89
N ARG A 325 -22.41 11.07 27.01
CA ARG A 325 -23.29 10.31 26.13
C ARG A 325 -23.29 10.90 24.73
N SER A 326 -23.43 12.23 24.63
CA SER A 326 -23.41 12.96 23.36
C SER A 326 -22.08 12.80 22.64
N ALA A 327 -20.96 13.01 23.34
CA ALA A 327 -19.62 12.83 22.78
C ALA A 327 -19.39 11.39 22.32
N GLY A 328 -19.82 10.41 23.11
CA GLY A 328 -19.71 9.00 22.74
C GLY A 328 -20.51 8.63 21.49
N SER A 329 -21.75 9.11 21.36
CA SER A 329 -22.56 8.88 20.15
C SER A 329 -21.98 9.57 18.91
N VAL A 330 -21.48 10.81 19.05
CA VAL A 330 -20.80 11.52 17.95
C VAL A 330 -19.55 10.75 17.54
N MET A 331 -18.71 10.36 18.50
CA MET A 331 -17.50 9.58 18.25
C MET A 331 -17.82 8.23 17.59
N GLY A 332 -18.84 7.51 18.06
CA GLY A 332 -19.28 6.25 17.46
C GLY A 332 -19.74 6.41 16.02
N MET A 333 -20.55 7.43 15.72
CA MET A 333 -20.98 7.76 14.36
C MET A 333 -19.79 8.17 13.48
N SER A 334 -18.89 9.01 13.99
CA SER A 334 -17.68 9.44 13.26
C SER A 334 -16.77 8.26 12.94
N LEU A 335 -16.52 7.34 13.89
CA LEU A 335 -15.71 6.15 13.66
C LEU A 335 -16.38 5.19 12.67
N ALA A 336 -17.70 5.02 12.74
CA ALA A 336 -18.44 4.22 11.74
C ALA A 336 -18.31 4.82 10.34
N THR A 337 -18.46 6.15 10.19
CA THR A 337 -18.23 6.83 8.91
C THR A 337 -16.78 6.74 8.45
N ALA A 338 -15.81 6.82 9.36
CA ALA A 338 -14.39 6.70 9.04
C ALA A 338 -14.05 5.30 8.50
N ILE A 339 -14.61 4.24 9.09
CA ILE A 339 -14.46 2.86 8.60
C ILE A 339 -15.05 2.73 7.19
N LEU A 340 -16.26 3.26 6.97
CA LEU A 340 -16.90 3.22 5.65
C LEU A 340 -16.07 3.97 4.59
N VAL A 341 -15.63 5.18 4.90
CA VAL A 341 -14.78 5.98 3.98
C VAL A 341 -13.46 5.27 3.71
N GLY A 342 -12.80 4.73 4.75
CA GLY A 342 -11.56 3.96 4.59
C GLY A 342 -11.73 2.74 3.69
N SER A 343 -12.87 2.04 3.79
CA SER A 343 -13.15 0.85 2.96
C SER A 343 -13.53 1.20 1.53
N LEU A 344 -14.27 2.28 1.29
CA LEU A 344 -14.81 2.62 -0.03
C LEU A 344 -13.87 3.52 -0.86
N TRP A 345 -12.93 4.21 -0.22
CA TRP A 345 -12.02 5.14 -0.90
C TRP A 345 -11.17 4.46 -1.98
N SER A 346 -10.75 3.20 -1.77
CA SER A 346 -9.89 2.49 -2.73
C SER A 346 -10.51 2.39 -4.14
N ILE A 347 -11.83 2.20 -4.24
CA ILE A 347 -12.52 2.11 -5.53
C ILE A 347 -12.54 3.49 -6.21
N GLY A 348 -12.85 4.54 -5.44
CA GLY A 348 -12.85 5.91 -5.95
C GLY A 348 -11.45 6.36 -6.39
N ALA A 349 -10.41 6.02 -5.63
CA ALA A 349 -9.03 6.31 -5.95
C ALA A 349 -8.56 5.61 -7.22
N MET A 350 -8.91 4.32 -7.39
CA MET A 350 -8.60 3.58 -8.61
C MET A 350 -9.30 4.17 -9.84
N ASN A 351 -10.60 4.46 -9.73
CA ASN A 351 -11.35 5.10 -10.83
C ASN A 351 -10.79 6.46 -11.20
N PHE A 352 -10.42 7.27 -10.20
CA PHE A 352 -9.76 8.55 -10.42
C PHE A 352 -8.40 8.37 -11.09
N MET A 353 -7.59 7.40 -10.65
CA MET A 353 -6.28 7.12 -11.24
C MET A 353 -6.41 6.69 -12.71
N VAL A 354 -7.38 5.83 -13.03
CA VAL A 354 -7.65 5.38 -14.40
C VAL A 354 -8.09 6.56 -15.28
N ASP A 355 -9.06 7.36 -14.83
CA ASP A 355 -9.52 8.55 -15.58
C ASP A 355 -8.38 9.57 -15.75
N TYR A 356 -7.65 9.85 -14.68
CA TYR A 356 -6.55 10.81 -14.70
C TYR A 356 -5.42 10.34 -15.61
N THR A 357 -5.07 9.06 -15.58
CA THR A 357 -3.98 8.53 -16.40
C THR A 357 -4.40 8.41 -17.85
N PHE A 358 -5.47 7.67 -18.17
CA PHE A 358 -5.83 7.36 -19.55
C PHE A 358 -6.64 8.46 -20.25
N ASN A 359 -7.47 9.24 -19.54
CA ASN A 359 -8.29 10.27 -20.20
C ASN A 359 -7.65 11.67 -20.15
N ARG A 360 -6.83 11.95 -19.13
CA ARG A 360 -6.24 13.29 -18.95
C ARG A 360 -4.74 13.36 -19.26
N THR A 361 -3.97 12.32 -18.93
CA THR A 361 -2.51 12.34 -19.04
C THR A 361 -2.03 11.70 -20.34
N GLU A 362 -2.51 10.49 -20.65
CA GLU A 362 -2.15 9.70 -21.83
C GLU A 362 -3.28 9.73 -22.84
N ARG A 363 -3.47 10.86 -23.52
CA ARG A 363 -4.58 11.04 -24.48
C ARG A 363 -4.33 10.33 -25.82
N GLN A 364 -3.13 9.79 -26.02
CA GLN A 364 -2.76 9.03 -27.20
C GLN A 364 -3.28 7.59 -27.13
N ASP A 365 -3.79 7.07 -28.26
CA ASP A 365 -4.27 5.69 -28.35
C ASP A 365 -3.13 4.66 -28.31
N ALA A 366 -1.94 5.05 -28.77
CA ALA A 366 -0.76 4.19 -28.79
C ALA A 366 0.52 5.01 -28.57
N THR A 367 1.46 4.43 -27.82
CA THR A 367 2.79 5.00 -27.61
C THR A 367 3.84 4.08 -28.22
N VAL A 368 4.57 4.58 -29.21
CA VAL A 368 5.69 3.85 -29.84
C VAL A 368 6.99 4.36 -29.26
N THR A 369 7.71 3.50 -28.54
CA THR A 369 9.03 3.83 -27.95
C THR A 369 10.12 3.07 -28.70
N PHE A 370 11.19 3.78 -29.05
CA PHE A 370 12.35 3.19 -29.72
C PHE A 370 13.51 2.97 -28.73
N LEU A 371 14.30 1.93 -28.96
CA LEU A 371 15.49 1.59 -28.16
C LEU A 371 16.58 2.67 -28.22
N ALA A 372 16.68 3.38 -29.34
CA ALA A 372 17.63 4.45 -29.57
C ALA A 372 16.90 5.67 -30.12
N SER A 373 17.49 6.86 -29.90
CA SER A 373 16.99 8.09 -30.49
C SER A 373 16.91 7.95 -32.01
N ARG A 374 15.75 8.28 -32.59
CA ARG A 374 15.51 8.20 -34.03
C ARG A 374 15.44 9.61 -34.62
N PRO A 375 15.94 9.82 -35.85
CA PRO A 375 15.81 11.10 -36.52
C PRO A 375 14.33 11.44 -36.74
N ALA A 376 14.03 12.73 -36.89
CA ALA A 376 12.68 13.22 -37.12
C ALA A 376 11.97 12.56 -38.33
N ALA A 377 12.73 12.01 -39.29
CA ALA A 377 12.22 11.20 -40.40
C ALA A 377 11.31 10.05 -39.94
N ALA A 378 11.61 9.40 -38.82
CA ALA A 378 10.82 8.29 -38.29
C ALA A 378 9.38 8.69 -37.93
N LEU A 379 9.16 9.96 -37.57
CA LEU A 379 7.82 10.47 -37.31
C LEU A 379 6.94 10.42 -38.57
N TYR A 380 7.51 10.76 -39.73
CA TYR A 380 6.80 10.71 -41.00
C TYR A 380 6.47 9.28 -41.43
N GLU A 381 7.33 8.32 -41.12
CA GLU A 381 7.07 6.90 -41.38
C GLU A 381 5.92 6.39 -40.51
N VAL A 382 5.94 6.71 -39.21
CA VAL A 382 4.86 6.34 -38.28
C VAL A 382 3.54 7.00 -38.69
N SER A 383 3.55 8.26 -39.12
CA SER A 383 2.33 8.95 -39.59
C SER A 383 1.71 8.35 -40.84
N ARG A 384 2.47 7.55 -41.62
CA ARG A 384 1.98 6.90 -42.84
C ARG A 384 1.43 5.50 -42.59
N LEU A 385 1.55 4.98 -41.36
CA LEU A 385 0.99 3.67 -41.03
C LEU A 385 -0.54 3.70 -41.15
N PRO A 386 -1.16 2.61 -41.65
CA PRO A 386 -2.61 2.55 -41.80
C PRO A 386 -3.28 2.71 -40.43
N GLY A 387 -4.26 3.62 -40.36
CA GLY A 387 -5.02 3.91 -39.13
C GLY A 387 -4.43 5.02 -38.25
N VAL A 388 -3.26 5.58 -38.58
CA VAL A 388 -2.69 6.72 -37.82
C VAL A 388 -3.33 8.02 -38.29
N MET A 389 -4.07 8.71 -37.40
CA MET A 389 -4.69 10.01 -37.68
C MET A 389 -3.73 11.18 -37.40
N ALA A 390 -2.95 11.08 -36.32
CA ALA A 390 -1.96 12.07 -35.91
C ALA A 390 -0.79 11.35 -35.23
N ALA A 391 0.43 11.84 -35.45
CA ALA A 391 1.62 11.34 -34.79
C ALA A 391 2.39 12.52 -34.18
N GLU A 392 2.75 12.41 -32.91
CA GLU A 392 3.45 13.46 -32.17
C GLU A 392 4.79 12.92 -31.65
N PRO A 393 5.89 13.68 -31.80
CA PRO A 393 7.16 13.30 -31.23
C PRO A 393 7.18 13.60 -29.73
N PHE A 394 7.73 12.67 -28.96
CA PHE A 394 8.02 12.86 -27.55
C PHE A 394 9.41 12.31 -27.22
N ALA A 395 10.02 12.86 -26.17
CA ALA A 395 11.25 12.35 -25.57
C ALA A 395 11.04 12.20 -24.06
N LYS A 396 11.48 11.09 -23.49
CA LYS A 396 11.51 10.88 -22.03
C LYS A 396 12.96 10.77 -21.60
N ILE A 397 13.40 11.69 -20.75
CA ILE A 397 14.75 11.70 -20.17
C ILE A 397 14.65 11.65 -18.65
N GLY A 398 15.51 10.86 -18.02
CA GLY A 398 15.69 10.91 -16.57
C GLY A 398 16.54 12.11 -16.21
N VAL A 399 16.10 12.93 -15.26
CA VAL A 399 16.90 14.03 -14.71
C VAL A 399 16.93 13.94 -13.20
N GLU A 400 18.01 14.42 -12.60
CA GLU A 400 18.10 14.62 -11.17
C GLU A 400 17.80 16.08 -10.83
N VAL A 401 16.68 16.33 -10.15
CA VAL A 401 16.34 17.66 -9.65
C VAL A 401 16.85 17.76 -8.22
N SER A 402 17.74 18.71 -7.96
CA SER A 402 18.29 18.94 -6.63
C SER A 402 17.95 20.35 -6.10
N ARG A 403 17.75 20.45 -4.79
CA ARG A 403 17.70 21.70 -4.04
C ARG A 403 18.48 21.54 -2.74
N GLY A 404 19.65 22.17 -2.67
CA GLY A 404 20.55 22.01 -1.53
C GLY A 404 20.98 20.55 -1.37
N HIS A 405 20.69 19.95 -0.21
CA HIS A 405 21.04 18.56 0.09
C HIS A 405 19.98 17.53 -0.35
N LEU A 406 18.85 17.98 -0.91
CA LEU A 406 17.76 17.11 -1.34
C LEU A 406 17.81 16.96 -2.86
N GLY A 407 18.16 15.77 -3.35
CA GLY A 407 18.08 15.37 -4.75
C GLY A 407 16.95 14.37 -4.98
N ARG A 408 16.23 14.50 -6.09
CA ARG A 408 15.23 13.51 -6.52
C ARG A 408 15.35 13.28 -8.02
N ARG A 409 15.50 12.02 -8.42
CA ARG A 409 15.45 11.62 -9.83
C ARG A 409 14.00 11.54 -10.29
N ILE A 410 13.69 12.21 -11.39
CA ILE A 410 12.38 12.22 -12.03
C ILE A 410 12.53 12.00 -13.53
N GLY A 411 11.52 11.39 -14.15
CA GLY A 411 11.40 11.40 -15.61
C GLY A 411 10.80 12.72 -16.07
N LEU A 412 11.47 13.39 -17.01
CA LEU A 412 10.89 14.49 -17.78
C LEU A 412 10.44 13.97 -19.13
N ALA A 413 9.16 14.16 -19.44
CA ALA A 413 8.65 14.02 -20.78
C ALA A 413 8.62 15.39 -21.47
N ALA A 414 9.31 15.50 -22.60
CA ALA A 414 9.25 16.63 -23.51
C ALA A 414 8.43 16.24 -24.74
N TYR A 415 7.56 17.13 -25.19
CA TYR A 415 6.72 16.95 -26.37
C TYR A 415 7.03 18.02 -27.40
N GLY A 416 6.80 17.72 -28.68
CA GLY A 416 6.99 18.70 -29.75
C GLY A 416 6.15 19.97 -29.55
N ALA A 417 6.69 21.14 -29.92
CA ALA A 417 6.05 22.44 -29.68
C ALA A 417 4.64 22.61 -30.30
N ALA A 418 4.32 21.82 -31.33
CA ALA A 418 3.01 21.83 -31.98
C ALA A 418 2.03 20.78 -31.45
N SER A 419 2.41 19.98 -30.44
CA SER A 419 1.59 18.87 -29.95
C SER A 419 0.32 19.36 -29.27
N GLU A 420 -0.80 18.68 -29.51
CA GLU A 420 -2.05 18.88 -28.77
C GLU A 420 -1.86 18.62 -27.28
N GLN A 421 -0.95 17.70 -26.92
CA GLN A 421 -0.53 17.46 -25.54
C GLN A 421 0.00 18.74 -24.86
N THR A 422 0.81 19.55 -25.58
CA THR A 422 1.41 20.79 -25.04
C THR A 422 0.44 21.97 -25.02
N ARG A 423 -0.48 22.07 -25.99
CA ARG A 423 -1.44 23.21 -26.06
C ARG A 423 -2.44 23.26 -24.92
N ARG A 424 -2.73 22.14 -24.26
CA ARG A 424 -3.74 22.07 -23.19
C ARG A 424 -3.17 21.79 -21.80
N SER A 425 -1.94 21.31 -21.67
CA SER A 425 -1.29 21.08 -20.37
C SER A 425 -0.71 22.35 -19.72
N GLY A 426 -0.60 23.46 -20.47
CA GLY A 426 -0.08 24.74 -19.95
C GLY A 426 1.40 24.74 -19.56
N PHE A 427 2.09 23.61 -19.69
CA PHE A 427 3.52 23.42 -19.38
C PHE A 427 4.15 22.46 -20.39
N SER A 428 5.29 22.84 -20.99
CA SER A 428 6.04 22.02 -21.95
C SER A 428 6.93 20.94 -21.30
N VAL A 429 6.81 20.74 -19.98
CA VAL A 429 7.60 19.80 -19.20
C VAL A 429 6.64 19.02 -18.31
N GLN A 430 6.25 17.83 -18.77
CA GLN A 430 5.45 16.92 -17.95
C GLN A 430 6.42 16.13 -17.07
N GLY A 431 6.91 16.78 -16.02
CA GLY A 431 7.42 16.08 -14.86
C GLY A 431 6.23 15.67 -13.99
N ILE A 432 6.28 14.50 -13.36
CA ILE A 432 5.37 14.15 -12.26
C ILE A 432 5.72 15.08 -11.09
N LEU A 433 5.28 16.33 -11.18
CA LEU A 433 5.38 17.32 -10.12
C LEU A 433 4.24 17.04 -9.14
N CYS A 434 4.60 16.50 -7.98
CA CYS A 434 3.71 16.44 -6.83
C CYS A 434 2.99 17.79 -6.68
N SER A 435 1.66 17.75 -6.70
CA SER A 435 0.81 18.89 -6.39
C SER A 435 1.10 19.39 -4.96
N GLY A 436 1.90 20.45 -4.83
CA GLY A 436 2.18 21.10 -3.54
C GLY A 436 3.63 21.56 -3.31
N CYS A 437 4.55 21.39 -4.26
CA CYS A 437 5.96 21.69 -4.04
C CYS A 437 6.43 23.00 -4.73
N PRO A 438 6.91 24.02 -4.00
CA PRO A 438 7.45 25.25 -4.58
C PRO A 438 8.94 25.04 -4.90
N PHE A 439 9.27 24.70 -6.14
CA PHE A 439 10.66 24.61 -6.61
C PHE A 439 10.86 25.47 -7.87
N SER A 440 11.84 26.39 -7.80
CA SER A 440 12.35 27.12 -8.96
C SER A 440 13.47 26.32 -9.61
N THR A 441 13.57 26.45 -10.94
CA THR A 441 14.74 26.14 -11.80
C THR A 441 15.37 24.75 -11.64
N ALA A 442 15.02 23.84 -12.54
CA ALA A 442 15.73 22.57 -12.74
C ALA A 442 17.03 22.81 -13.52
N GLU A 443 18.16 22.41 -12.95
CA GLU A 443 19.46 22.42 -13.63
C GLU A 443 19.58 21.11 -14.42
N VAL A 444 19.46 21.18 -15.75
CA VAL A 444 19.56 20.02 -16.63
C VAL A 444 21.05 19.77 -16.89
N THR A 445 21.64 18.82 -16.18
CA THR A 445 22.97 18.29 -16.49
C THR A 445 22.80 17.01 -17.31
N GLY A 446 22.91 17.14 -18.63
CA GLY A 446 22.98 16.01 -19.56
C GLY A 446 24.24 16.13 -20.43
N PRO A 447 24.85 15.02 -20.88
CA PRO A 447 25.91 15.07 -21.88
C PRO A 447 25.33 15.56 -23.22
N SER A 448 26.13 16.37 -23.92
CA SER A 448 25.77 17.12 -25.13
C SER A 448 25.42 16.23 -26.32
#